data_AF-B0T9H6-F1
#
_entry.id   AF-B0T9H6-F1
#
_cell.length_a   1.000
_cell.length_b   1.000
_cell.length_c   1.000
_cell.angle_alpha   90.00
_cell.angle_beta   90.00
_cell.angle_gamma   90.00
#
_symmetry.space_group_name_H-M   'P 1'
#
loop_
_entity.id
_entity.type
_entity.pdbx_description
1 polymer ?
#
loop_
_entity_poly.entity_id
_entity_poly.type
_entity_poly.pdbx_seq_one_letter_code
_entity_poly.pdbx_strand_id
1 'polypeptide(L)'
;MVKLTRRVSLFVASIGLVVLLGAASPAPTELSTEPRALVQSAGPQTKTSARKASHHRAKTKASQRTKRTKGSARKSKPVVAKPSPVPIAPWWLRVARDLQLILAQFLALLLAAWAVIARERVKTAEAMIEDLQVQLERNKEHDRAVAQRMEQLSHVAGEVQVLAEQRDGAQDELAALRTANATLTRKLAHRKRYSDEMMQQTLDKALAHASPVVTPSELLNDGERFVRSVAEPWARDHGLKLLAQVNMGGFIKPQPGAMEIEILATYNAKRVDFLVCAADDTPLFVIEHQGPGHLQGNAEARDEIKRRVLHLAGLGLVETYKATGAPQILRRLDYALAHPKRVVPAWRRAPWKFRPGKRARSAA
;
A
#
# COMPACT_ATOMS: atom_id res chain seq x y z
N MET A 1 -60.00 -11.25 -76.96
CA MET A 1 -58.59 -11.19 -76.46
C MET A 1 -58.43 -10.44 -75.13
N VAL A 2 -59.16 -9.35 -74.84
CA VAL A 2 -59.02 -8.55 -73.60
C VAL A 2 -59.33 -9.32 -72.29
N LYS A 3 -60.22 -10.32 -72.31
CA LYS A 3 -60.51 -11.15 -71.12
C LYS A 3 -59.40 -12.15 -70.78
N LEU A 4 -58.54 -12.52 -71.73
CA LEU A 4 -57.46 -13.48 -71.52
C LEU A 4 -56.22 -12.79 -70.94
N THR A 5 -55.89 -11.56 -71.40
CA THR A 5 -54.80 -10.75 -70.84
C THR A 5 -55.04 -10.36 -69.39
N ARG A 6 -56.29 -10.06 -69.00
CA ARG A 6 -56.64 -9.78 -67.60
C ARG A 6 -56.49 -10.99 -66.67
N ARG A 7 -56.79 -12.20 -67.17
CA ARG A 7 -56.65 -13.45 -66.39
C ARG A 7 -55.18 -13.86 -66.23
N VAL A 8 -54.35 -13.68 -67.25
CA VAL A 8 -52.91 -13.94 -67.16
C VAL A 8 -52.22 -12.92 -66.22
N SER A 9 -52.61 -11.65 -66.27
CA SER A 9 -52.05 -10.63 -65.37
C SER A 9 -52.42 -10.86 -63.89
N LEU A 10 -53.64 -11.34 -63.60
CA LEU A 10 -54.04 -11.71 -62.24
C LEU A 10 -53.33 -12.96 -61.74
N PHE A 11 -53.06 -13.93 -62.62
CA PHE A 11 -52.33 -15.16 -62.27
C PHE A 11 -50.85 -14.89 -61.95
N VAL A 12 -50.19 -14.01 -62.73
CA VAL A 12 -48.81 -13.58 -62.45
C VAL A 12 -48.72 -12.76 -61.16
N ALA A 13 -49.72 -11.90 -60.89
CA ALA A 13 -49.79 -11.15 -59.62
C ALA A 13 -50.01 -12.07 -58.40
N SER A 14 -50.82 -13.12 -58.52
CA SER A 14 -51.03 -14.07 -57.41
C SER A 14 -49.80 -14.93 -57.10
N ILE A 15 -48.99 -15.29 -58.11
CA ILE A 15 -47.72 -16.00 -57.87
C ILE A 15 -46.69 -15.08 -57.21
N GLY A 16 -46.66 -13.79 -57.56
CA GLY A 16 -45.80 -12.80 -56.89
C GLY A 16 -46.12 -12.61 -55.41
N LEU A 17 -47.40 -12.67 -55.01
CA LEU A 17 -47.84 -12.49 -53.63
C LEU A 17 -47.47 -13.67 -52.72
N VAL A 18 -47.52 -14.91 -53.24
CA VAL A 18 -47.14 -16.11 -52.49
C VAL A 18 -45.63 -16.18 -52.24
N VAL A 19 -44.81 -15.63 -53.14
CA VAL A 19 -43.34 -15.55 -52.96
C VAL A 19 -42.96 -14.45 -51.96
N LEU A 20 -43.73 -13.36 -51.84
CA LEU A 20 -43.47 -12.30 -50.85
C LEU A 20 -43.87 -12.68 -49.41
N LEU A 21 -44.90 -13.52 -49.22
CA LEU A 21 -45.35 -13.93 -47.89
C LEU A 21 -44.50 -15.04 -47.25
N GLY A 22 -43.66 -15.74 -48.04
CA GLY A 22 -42.78 -16.82 -47.55
C GLY A 22 -41.44 -16.36 -46.95
N ALA A 23 -41.14 -15.06 -46.92
CA ALA A 23 -39.85 -14.51 -46.47
C ALA A 23 -39.85 -13.94 -45.03
N ALA A 24 -41.00 -13.92 -44.34
CA ALA A 24 -41.09 -13.47 -42.96
C ALA A 24 -40.89 -14.66 -41.99
N SER A 25 -39.64 -14.96 -41.66
CA SER A 25 -39.31 -15.85 -40.54
C SER A 25 -39.32 -15.03 -39.24
N PRO A 26 -39.93 -15.52 -38.14
CA PRO A 26 -39.94 -14.78 -36.88
C PRO A 26 -38.54 -14.77 -36.23
N ALA A 27 -38.18 -13.61 -35.67
CA ALA A 27 -36.94 -13.40 -34.93
C ALA A 27 -36.88 -14.25 -33.64
N PRO A 28 -35.69 -14.64 -33.16
CA PRO A 28 -35.55 -15.42 -31.94
C PRO A 28 -35.89 -14.57 -30.70
N THR A 29 -36.76 -15.14 -29.87
CA THR A 29 -37.18 -14.63 -28.57
C THR A 29 -35.99 -14.53 -27.61
N GLU A 30 -35.76 -13.36 -27.05
CA GLU A 30 -34.81 -13.13 -25.95
C GLU A 30 -35.20 -13.97 -24.73
N LEU A 31 -34.27 -14.80 -24.27
CA LEU A 31 -34.39 -15.56 -23.03
C LEU A 31 -33.69 -14.81 -21.89
N SER A 32 -34.54 -14.23 -21.06
CA SER A 32 -34.35 -13.72 -19.70
C SER A 32 -33.20 -14.37 -18.91
N THR A 33 -32.29 -13.52 -18.43
CA THR A 33 -31.32 -13.82 -17.37
C THR A 33 -31.97 -13.68 -15.99
N GLU A 34 -31.97 -14.76 -15.21
CA GLU A 34 -32.10 -14.73 -13.75
C GLU A 34 -30.90 -15.45 -13.11
N PRO A 35 -30.40 -15.01 -11.94
CA PRO A 35 -29.15 -15.48 -11.37
C PRO A 35 -29.39 -16.70 -10.48
N ARG A 36 -28.67 -17.79 -10.73
CA ARG A 36 -28.69 -18.97 -9.86
C ARG A 36 -27.46 -18.99 -8.95
N ALA A 37 -27.74 -18.94 -7.66
CA ALA A 37 -26.81 -19.01 -6.54
C ALA A 37 -26.07 -20.35 -6.45
N LEU A 38 -24.94 -20.28 -5.73
CA LEU A 38 -24.02 -21.32 -5.25
C LEU A 38 -24.62 -22.73 -5.06
N VAL A 39 -23.79 -23.76 -5.31
CA VAL A 39 -23.35 -24.71 -4.27
C VAL A 39 -22.23 -25.63 -4.82
N GLN A 40 -21.34 -25.98 -3.88
CA GLN A 40 -20.08 -26.69 -3.92
C GLN A 40 -20.14 -28.11 -4.51
N SER A 41 -19.03 -28.59 -5.10
CA SER A 41 -18.23 -29.71 -4.54
C SER A 41 -17.19 -30.28 -5.53
N ALA A 42 -16.12 -30.81 -4.91
CA ALA A 42 -15.25 -31.90 -5.36
C ALA A 42 -14.08 -31.64 -6.34
N GLY A 43 -12.87 -31.65 -5.77
CA GLY A 43 -11.88 -32.72 -6.07
C GLY A 43 -10.84 -32.44 -7.16
N PRO A 44 -9.53 -32.52 -6.84
CA PRO A 44 -8.48 -32.36 -7.84
C PRO A 44 -8.14 -33.70 -8.50
N GLN A 45 -8.17 -33.75 -9.83
CA GLN A 45 -7.39 -34.74 -10.58
C GLN A 45 -6.54 -34.04 -11.64
N THR A 46 -5.29 -33.82 -11.27
CA THR A 46 -4.17 -33.56 -12.15
C THR A 46 -3.70 -34.87 -12.79
N LYS A 47 -3.76 -35.00 -14.11
CA LYS A 47 -2.73 -35.72 -14.87
C LYS A 47 -2.35 -34.94 -16.13
N THR A 48 -1.06 -34.64 -16.13
CA THR A 48 -0.27 -33.85 -17.05
C THR A 48 0.02 -34.54 -18.37
N SER A 49 0.06 -33.72 -19.42
CA SER A 49 1.03 -33.69 -20.52
C SER A 49 1.37 -34.96 -21.29
N ALA A 50 1.26 -34.89 -22.62
CA ALA A 50 2.44 -34.97 -23.47
C ALA A 50 2.15 -34.38 -24.86
N ARG A 51 2.81 -33.25 -25.06
CA ARG A 51 2.98 -32.49 -26.29
C ARG A 51 3.83 -33.30 -27.27
N LYS A 52 3.42 -33.40 -28.54
CA LYS A 52 4.37 -33.51 -29.67
C LYS A 52 3.78 -32.83 -30.90
N ALA A 53 4.31 -31.65 -31.16
CA ALA A 53 4.23 -30.98 -32.44
C ALA A 53 5.23 -31.64 -33.39
N SER A 54 4.84 -31.82 -34.64
CA SER A 54 5.79 -31.75 -35.75
C SER A 54 5.10 -31.21 -36.98
N HIS A 55 5.70 -30.14 -37.49
CA HIS A 55 5.45 -29.50 -38.77
C HIS A 55 5.36 -30.52 -39.91
N HIS A 56 4.49 -30.24 -40.89
CA HIS A 56 4.94 -30.21 -42.28
C HIS A 56 4.04 -29.30 -43.13
N ARG A 57 4.68 -28.22 -43.58
CA ARG A 57 4.24 -27.30 -44.62
C ARG A 57 4.80 -27.83 -45.93
N ALA A 58 3.96 -28.10 -46.93
CA ALA A 58 4.39 -28.20 -48.32
C ALA A 58 3.24 -27.79 -49.25
N LYS A 59 3.52 -26.72 -50.00
CA LYS A 59 2.73 -26.20 -51.12
C LYS A 59 2.88 -27.11 -52.35
N THR A 60 1.86 -27.16 -53.21
CA THR A 60 1.90 -27.19 -54.70
C THR A 60 0.45 -27.43 -55.16
N LYS A 61 -0.28 -26.50 -55.79
CA LYS A 61 -0.25 -25.98 -57.18
C LYS A 61 -0.23 -27.05 -58.29
N ALA A 62 -1.08 -26.81 -59.30
CA ALA A 62 -1.29 -27.51 -60.57
C ALA A 62 -2.28 -28.70 -60.47
N SER A 63 -3.20 -28.96 -61.40
CA SER A 63 -3.29 -28.51 -62.79
C SER A 63 -4.74 -28.67 -63.27
N GLN A 64 -5.24 -27.67 -64.00
CA GLN A 64 -6.43 -27.77 -64.83
C GLN A 64 -6.19 -28.82 -65.93
N ARG A 65 -7.15 -29.74 -66.13
CA ARG A 65 -7.17 -30.61 -67.31
C ARG A 65 -8.58 -30.63 -67.91
N THR A 66 -8.80 -29.70 -68.82
CA THR A 66 -9.89 -29.67 -69.79
C THR A 66 -9.71 -30.82 -70.78
N LYS A 67 -10.65 -31.77 -70.82
CA LYS A 67 -10.76 -32.74 -71.93
C LYS A 67 -11.70 -32.16 -72.99
N ARG A 68 -11.05 -31.62 -74.02
CA ARG A 68 -11.59 -31.16 -75.29
C ARG A 68 -11.65 -32.38 -76.23
N THR A 69 -12.83 -32.87 -76.56
CA THR A 69 -13.03 -33.89 -77.61
C THR A 69 -13.44 -33.21 -78.92
N LYS A 70 -12.50 -33.18 -79.86
CA LYS A 70 -12.72 -33.06 -81.31
C LYS A 70 -13.58 -34.26 -81.75
N GLY A 71 -14.62 -34.11 -82.56
CA GLY A 71 -14.51 -33.81 -83.98
C GLY A 71 -14.43 -35.11 -84.79
N SER A 72 -15.56 -35.57 -85.32
CA SER A 72 -15.60 -36.54 -86.42
C SER A 72 -16.72 -36.14 -87.38
N ALA A 73 -16.32 -35.35 -88.38
CA ALA A 73 -17.14 -34.96 -89.51
C ALA A 73 -17.15 -36.10 -90.54
N ARG A 74 -18.24 -36.86 -90.59
CA ARG A 74 -18.49 -37.84 -91.65
C ARG A 74 -19.25 -37.13 -92.78
N LYS A 75 -18.52 -36.78 -93.85
CA LYS A 75 -19.08 -36.35 -95.14
C LYS A 75 -19.83 -37.52 -95.77
N SER A 76 -21.15 -37.39 -95.90
CA SER A 76 -21.98 -38.22 -96.78
C SER A 76 -22.59 -37.36 -97.88
N LYS A 77 -22.57 -37.94 -99.08
CA LYS A 77 -22.83 -37.37 -100.41
C LYS A 77 -24.24 -36.75 -100.55
N PRO A 78 -24.40 -35.70 -101.38
CA PRO A 78 -25.71 -35.16 -101.71
C PRO A 78 -26.41 -36.08 -102.73
N VAL A 79 -27.47 -36.75 -102.29
CA VAL A 79 -28.41 -37.45 -103.18
C VAL A 79 -29.45 -36.44 -103.63
N VAL A 80 -29.48 -36.18 -104.94
CA VAL A 80 -30.47 -35.34 -105.63
C VAL A 80 -31.85 -35.98 -105.47
N ALA A 81 -32.64 -35.46 -104.54
CA ALA A 81 -34.03 -35.81 -104.33
C ALA A 81 -34.94 -34.86 -105.13
N LYS A 82 -35.88 -35.47 -105.84
CA LYS A 82 -36.95 -34.87 -106.65
C LYS A 82 -37.77 -33.83 -105.86
N PRO A 83 -38.33 -32.78 -106.51
CA PRO A 83 -39.16 -31.78 -105.85
C PRO A 83 -40.42 -32.44 -105.28
N SER A 84 -40.38 -32.75 -103.99
CA SER A 84 -41.55 -33.14 -103.22
C SER A 84 -42.38 -31.89 -102.95
N PRO A 85 -43.71 -31.96 -103.05
CA PRO A 85 -44.58 -30.81 -102.86
C PRO A 85 -44.30 -30.20 -101.49
N VAL A 86 -44.05 -28.89 -101.43
CA VAL A 86 -43.85 -28.15 -100.17
C VAL A 86 -45.04 -28.53 -99.26
N PRO A 87 -44.84 -29.36 -98.22
CA PRO A 87 -45.92 -29.59 -97.29
C PRO A 87 -46.08 -28.26 -96.59
N ILE A 88 -47.24 -27.63 -96.75
CA ILE A 88 -47.67 -26.54 -95.91
C ILE A 88 -47.61 -27.11 -94.51
N ALA A 89 -46.50 -26.89 -93.80
CA ALA A 89 -46.32 -27.36 -92.44
C ALA A 89 -47.56 -26.85 -91.71
N PRO A 90 -48.42 -27.77 -91.24
CA PRO A 90 -49.71 -27.37 -90.77
C PRO A 90 -49.45 -26.44 -89.59
N TRP A 91 -50.13 -25.30 -89.58
CA TRP A 91 -49.85 -24.15 -88.72
C TRP A 91 -49.65 -24.53 -87.24
N TRP A 92 -50.26 -25.63 -86.78
CA TRP A 92 -50.09 -26.19 -85.44
C TRP A 92 -48.67 -26.66 -85.11
N LEU A 93 -47.84 -27.13 -86.06
CA LEU A 93 -46.44 -27.50 -85.80
C LEU A 93 -45.58 -26.26 -85.45
N ARG A 94 -45.85 -25.13 -86.11
CA ARG A 94 -45.21 -23.85 -85.79
C ARG A 94 -45.62 -23.41 -84.38
N VAL A 95 -46.91 -23.49 -84.06
CA VAL A 95 -47.42 -23.19 -82.72
C VAL A 95 -46.80 -24.10 -81.65
N ALA A 96 -46.68 -25.42 -81.90
CA ALA A 96 -46.08 -26.36 -80.95
C ALA A 96 -44.59 -26.06 -80.70
N ARG A 97 -43.83 -25.75 -81.76
CA ARG A 97 -42.43 -25.35 -81.64
C ARG A 97 -42.28 -24.03 -80.88
N ASP A 98 -43.13 -23.05 -81.17
CA ASP A 98 -43.10 -21.76 -80.50
C ASP A 98 -43.47 -21.90 -79.02
N LEU A 99 -44.43 -22.77 -78.68
CA LEU A 99 -44.77 -23.11 -77.30
C LEU A 99 -43.62 -23.82 -76.57
N GLN A 100 -42.94 -24.77 -77.23
CA GLN A 100 -41.75 -25.43 -76.68
C GLN A 100 -40.62 -24.44 -76.41
N LEU A 101 -40.39 -23.47 -77.30
CA LEU A 101 -39.41 -22.41 -77.10
C LEU A 101 -39.78 -21.51 -75.92
N ILE A 102 -41.06 -21.12 -75.80
CA ILE A 102 -41.55 -20.33 -74.65
C ILE A 102 -41.35 -21.11 -73.34
N LEU A 103 -41.69 -22.41 -73.30
CA LEU A 103 -41.51 -23.24 -72.11
C LEU A 103 -40.03 -23.41 -71.75
N ALA A 104 -39.17 -23.62 -72.75
CA ALA A 104 -37.72 -23.72 -72.55
C ALA A 104 -37.14 -22.39 -72.02
N GLN A 105 -37.57 -21.25 -72.56
CA GLN A 105 -37.20 -19.93 -72.06
C GLN A 105 -37.66 -19.73 -70.61
N PHE A 106 -38.90 -20.10 -70.28
CA PHE A 106 -39.43 -19.99 -68.93
C PHE A 106 -38.65 -20.87 -67.93
N LEU A 107 -38.35 -22.12 -68.29
CA LEU A 107 -37.53 -23.01 -67.46
C LEU A 107 -36.12 -22.47 -67.27
N ALA A 108 -35.50 -21.92 -68.32
CA ALA A 108 -34.19 -21.28 -68.23
C ALA A 108 -34.20 -20.08 -67.27
N LEU A 109 -35.25 -19.26 -67.30
CA LEU A 109 -35.44 -18.15 -66.36
C LEU A 109 -35.63 -18.63 -64.92
N LEU A 110 -36.41 -19.69 -64.69
CA LEU A 110 -36.58 -20.28 -63.36
C LEU A 110 -35.27 -20.85 -62.81
N LEU A 111 -34.50 -21.56 -63.63
CA LEU A 111 -33.18 -22.07 -63.24
C LEU A 111 -32.20 -20.93 -62.96
N ALA A 112 -32.23 -19.86 -63.75
CA ALA A 112 -31.42 -18.68 -63.50
C ALA A 112 -31.81 -17.99 -62.18
N ALA A 113 -33.10 -17.81 -61.92
CA ALA A 113 -33.61 -17.25 -60.66
C ALA A 113 -33.24 -18.12 -59.46
N TRP A 114 -33.40 -19.44 -59.57
CA TRP A 114 -32.99 -20.39 -58.54
C TRP A 114 -31.48 -20.35 -58.29
N ALA A 115 -30.67 -20.26 -59.35
CA ALA A 115 -29.22 -20.10 -59.24
C ALA A 115 -28.79 -18.77 -58.60
N VAL A 116 -29.58 -17.70 -58.75
CA VAL A 116 -29.35 -16.43 -58.03
C VAL A 116 -29.67 -16.60 -56.54
N ILE A 117 -30.83 -17.17 -56.20
CA ILE A 117 -31.23 -17.44 -54.81
C ILE A 117 -30.22 -18.36 -54.11
N ALA A 118 -29.78 -19.43 -54.78
CA ALA A 118 -28.78 -20.35 -54.25
C ALA A 118 -27.44 -19.65 -54.00
N ARG A 119 -26.98 -18.81 -54.94
CA ARG A 119 -25.76 -18.01 -54.76
C ARG A 119 -25.87 -17.07 -53.57
N GLU A 120 -27.02 -16.41 -53.40
CA GLU A 120 -27.20 -15.49 -52.27
C GLU A 120 -27.24 -16.23 -50.93
N ARG A 121 -27.86 -17.41 -50.88
CA ARG A 121 -27.84 -18.28 -49.69
C ARG A 121 -26.43 -18.75 -49.33
N VAL A 122 -25.62 -19.10 -50.33
CA VAL A 122 -24.21 -19.48 -50.10
C VAL A 122 -23.44 -18.30 -49.52
N LYS A 123 -23.56 -17.10 -50.09
CA LYS A 123 -22.91 -15.90 -49.53
C LYS A 123 -23.34 -15.61 -48.10
N THR A 124 -24.64 -15.72 -47.79
CA THR A 124 -25.12 -15.51 -46.40
C THR A 124 -24.59 -16.57 -45.44
N ALA A 125 -24.46 -17.82 -45.90
CA ALA A 125 -23.89 -18.88 -45.10
C ALA A 125 -22.38 -18.69 -44.87
N GLU A 126 -21.65 -18.25 -45.90
CA GLU A 126 -20.22 -17.89 -45.80
C GLU A 126 -20.03 -16.75 -44.79
N ALA A 127 -20.81 -15.67 -44.89
CA ALA A 127 -20.75 -14.56 -43.93
C ALA A 127 -21.08 -14.99 -42.49
N MET A 128 -22.05 -15.89 -42.30
CA MET A 128 -22.39 -16.44 -40.98
C MET A 128 -21.27 -17.34 -40.42
N ILE A 129 -20.61 -18.12 -41.26
CA ILE A 129 -19.44 -18.93 -40.85
C ILE A 129 -18.28 -18.02 -40.45
N GLU A 130 -18.02 -16.95 -41.20
CA GLU A 130 -16.99 -15.97 -40.85
C GLU A 130 -17.29 -15.28 -39.51
N ASP A 131 -18.55 -14.86 -39.27
CA ASP A 131 -18.94 -14.26 -37.99
C ASP A 131 -18.78 -15.26 -36.82
N LEU A 132 -19.22 -16.50 -36.98
CA LEU A 132 -19.05 -17.54 -35.97
C LEU A 132 -17.57 -17.84 -35.68
N GLN A 133 -16.69 -17.79 -36.68
CA GLN A 133 -15.25 -17.93 -36.48
C GLN A 133 -14.68 -16.77 -35.68
N VAL A 134 -15.11 -15.53 -35.96
CA VAL A 134 -14.71 -14.34 -35.18
C VAL A 134 -15.20 -14.46 -33.74
N GLN A 135 -16.44 -14.89 -33.52
CA GLN A 135 -16.98 -15.10 -32.17
C GLN A 135 -16.21 -16.20 -31.42
N LEU A 136 -15.86 -17.29 -32.09
CA LEU A 136 -15.08 -18.37 -31.50
C LEU A 136 -13.68 -17.90 -31.05
N GLU A 137 -12.99 -17.11 -31.87
CA GLU A 137 -11.69 -16.56 -31.49
C GLU A 137 -11.81 -15.56 -30.33
N ARG A 138 -12.84 -14.70 -30.32
CA ARG A 138 -13.13 -13.82 -29.17
C ARG A 138 -13.37 -14.59 -27.87
N ASN A 139 -14.11 -15.70 -27.94
CA ASN A 139 -14.35 -16.54 -26.77
C ASN A 139 -13.06 -17.21 -26.28
N LYS A 140 -12.21 -17.69 -27.20
CA LYS A 140 -10.88 -18.24 -26.83
C LYS A 140 -9.99 -17.19 -26.17
N GLU A 141 -10.01 -15.95 -26.64
CA GLU A 141 -9.28 -14.84 -26.02
C GLU A 141 -9.81 -14.54 -24.61
N HIS A 142 -11.15 -14.53 -24.46
CA HIS A 142 -11.79 -14.36 -23.15
C HIS A 142 -11.38 -15.47 -22.17
N ASP A 143 -11.42 -16.74 -22.60
CA ASP A 143 -11.03 -17.89 -21.76
C ASP A 143 -9.56 -17.81 -21.33
N ARG A 144 -8.67 -17.39 -22.24
CA ARG A 144 -7.25 -17.15 -21.89
C ARG A 144 -7.10 -16.04 -20.86
N ALA A 145 -7.87 -14.95 -20.99
CA ALA A 145 -7.84 -13.84 -20.03
C ALA A 145 -8.37 -14.26 -18.66
N VAL A 146 -9.44 -15.07 -18.61
CA VAL A 146 -9.96 -15.64 -17.35
C VAL A 146 -8.93 -16.55 -16.70
N ALA A 147 -8.28 -17.43 -17.48
CA ALA A 147 -7.23 -18.31 -16.96
C ALA A 147 -6.04 -17.53 -16.38
N GLN A 148 -5.56 -16.50 -17.08
CA GLN A 148 -4.50 -15.62 -16.57
C GLN A 148 -4.91 -14.91 -15.28
N ARG A 149 -6.16 -14.45 -15.19
CA ARG A 149 -6.66 -13.79 -13.98
C ARG A 149 -6.79 -14.76 -12.81
N MET A 150 -7.19 -16.01 -13.05
CA MET A 150 -7.20 -17.05 -12.00
C MET A 150 -5.80 -17.36 -11.49
N GLU A 151 -4.80 -17.41 -12.36
CA GLU A 151 -3.39 -17.61 -11.97
C GLU A 151 -2.88 -16.43 -11.12
N GLN A 152 -3.18 -15.19 -11.51
CA GLN A 152 -2.86 -14.00 -10.72
C GLN A 152 -3.52 -14.03 -9.34
N LEU A 153 -4.81 -14.40 -9.26
CA LEU A 153 -5.52 -14.52 -7.99
C LEU A 153 -4.92 -15.61 -7.09
N SER A 154 -4.46 -16.72 -7.67
CA SER A 154 -3.77 -17.78 -6.91
C SER A 154 -2.44 -17.28 -6.34
N HIS A 155 -1.69 -16.47 -7.08
CA HIS A 155 -0.46 -15.87 -6.57
C HIS A 155 -0.73 -14.92 -5.40
N VAL A 156 -1.70 -14.01 -5.56
CA VAL A 156 -2.11 -13.07 -4.50
C VAL A 156 -2.61 -13.81 -3.26
N ALA A 157 -3.36 -14.90 -3.43
CA ALA A 157 -3.82 -15.73 -2.30
C ALA A 157 -2.63 -16.33 -1.53
N GLY A 158 -1.59 -16.79 -2.23
CA GLY A 158 -0.35 -17.26 -1.62
C GLY A 158 0.38 -16.17 -0.83
N GLU A 159 0.50 -14.96 -1.38
CA GLU A 159 1.11 -13.82 -0.69
C GLU A 159 0.33 -13.43 0.59
N VAL A 160 -1.00 -13.41 0.52
CA VAL A 160 -1.85 -13.13 1.68
C VAL A 160 -1.66 -14.17 2.78
N GLN A 161 -1.50 -15.45 2.42
CA GLN A 161 -1.25 -16.51 3.39
C GLN A 161 0.11 -16.33 4.11
N VAL A 162 1.17 -16.02 3.36
CA VAL A 162 2.50 -15.74 3.94
C VAL A 162 2.45 -14.54 4.89
N LEU A 163 1.74 -13.46 4.50
CA LEU A 163 1.57 -12.29 5.35
C LEU A 163 0.75 -12.60 6.62
N ALA A 164 -0.24 -13.49 6.54
CA ALA A 164 -1.01 -13.92 7.70
C ALA A 164 -0.12 -14.68 8.71
N GLU A 165 0.72 -15.61 8.23
CA GLU A 165 1.66 -16.35 9.08
C GLU A 165 2.69 -15.41 9.75
N GLN A 166 3.20 -14.41 9.01
CA GLN A 166 4.09 -13.39 9.57
C GLN A 166 3.40 -12.54 10.64
N ARG A 167 2.15 -12.15 10.42
CA ARG A 167 1.36 -11.39 11.39
C ARG A 167 1.16 -12.17 12.67
N ASP A 168 0.81 -13.45 12.56
CA ASP A 168 0.55 -14.29 13.73
C ASP A 168 1.85 -14.51 14.53
N GLY A 169 2.99 -14.74 13.87
CA GLY A 169 4.31 -14.79 14.53
C GLY A 169 4.68 -13.48 15.25
N ALA A 170 4.40 -12.32 14.64
CA ALA A 170 4.63 -11.02 15.28
C ALA A 170 3.71 -10.78 16.50
N GLN A 171 2.48 -11.29 16.47
CA GLN A 171 1.55 -11.20 17.60
C GLN A 171 2.03 -12.04 18.79
N ASP A 172 2.57 -13.24 18.54
CA ASP A 172 3.16 -14.08 19.57
C ASP A 172 4.40 -13.42 20.22
N GLU A 173 5.27 -12.83 19.41
CA GLU A 173 6.43 -12.07 19.92
C GLU A 173 5.98 -10.88 20.79
N LEU A 174 4.97 -10.12 20.34
CA LEU A 174 4.42 -9.01 21.11
C LEU A 174 3.81 -9.47 22.45
N ALA A 175 3.12 -10.62 22.47
CA ALA A 175 2.58 -11.22 23.69
C ALA A 175 3.69 -11.65 24.67
N ALA A 176 4.78 -12.23 24.15
CA ALA A 176 5.95 -12.59 24.95
C ALA A 176 6.61 -11.35 25.57
N LEU A 177 6.81 -10.28 24.78
CA LEU A 177 7.38 -9.02 25.25
C LEU A 177 6.52 -8.35 26.33
N ARG A 178 5.20 -8.35 26.17
CA ARG A 178 4.27 -7.83 27.20
C ARG A 178 4.41 -8.58 28.52
N THR A 179 4.51 -9.90 28.47
CA THR A 179 4.69 -10.76 29.66
C THR A 179 6.04 -10.50 30.34
N ALA A 180 7.11 -10.35 29.56
CA ALA A 180 8.43 -10.01 30.06
C ALA A 180 8.45 -8.64 30.75
N ASN A 181 7.82 -7.62 30.14
CA ASN A 181 7.75 -6.27 30.69
C ASN A 181 6.91 -6.22 31.98
N ALA A 182 5.79 -6.94 32.04
CA ALA A 182 5.00 -7.08 33.27
C ALA A 182 5.84 -7.70 34.41
N THR A 183 6.66 -8.71 34.10
CA THR A 183 7.56 -9.34 35.07
C THR A 183 8.64 -8.37 35.57
N LEU A 184 9.27 -7.61 34.67
CA LEU A 184 10.25 -6.60 35.03
C LEU A 184 9.64 -5.50 35.90
N THR A 185 8.43 -5.04 35.55
CA THR A 185 7.70 -4.03 36.34
C THR A 185 7.41 -4.52 37.75
N ARG A 186 6.98 -5.78 37.93
CA ARG A 186 6.82 -6.40 39.26
C ARG A 186 8.13 -6.48 40.03
N LYS A 187 9.22 -6.89 39.38
CA LYS A 187 10.56 -6.94 40.01
C LYS A 187 11.01 -5.55 40.48
N LEU A 188 10.80 -4.52 39.67
CA LEU A 188 11.15 -3.13 40.03
C LEU A 188 10.29 -2.64 41.21
N ALA A 189 8.99 -2.90 41.20
CA ALA A 189 8.10 -2.53 42.30
C ALA A 189 8.49 -3.25 43.61
N HIS A 190 8.84 -4.54 43.53
CA HIS A 190 9.32 -5.31 44.69
C HIS A 190 10.64 -4.75 45.23
N ARG A 191 11.62 -4.46 44.36
CA ARG A 191 12.90 -3.85 44.80
C ARG A 191 12.69 -2.51 45.48
N LYS A 192 11.74 -1.70 45.01
CA LYS A 192 11.39 -0.43 45.65
C LYS A 192 10.80 -0.63 47.05
N ARG A 193 9.79 -1.50 47.20
CA ARG A 193 9.20 -1.80 48.51
C ARG A 193 10.21 -2.37 49.49
N TYR A 194 11.03 -3.33 49.05
CA TYR A 194 12.10 -3.89 49.87
C TYR A 194 13.10 -2.81 50.31
N SER A 195 13.43 -1.86 49.43
CA SER A 195 14.27 -0.71 49.80
C SER A 195 13.60 0.18 50.85
N ASP A 196 12.32 0.47 50.71
CA ASP A 196 11.58 1.35 51.64
C ASP A 196 11.43 0.69 53.02
N GLU A 197 11.04 -0.59 53.06
CA GLU A 197 10.94 -1.38 54.30
C GLU A 197 12.31 -1.52 54.98
N MET A 198 13.37 -1.78 54.20
CA MET A 198 14.74 -1.84 54.74
C MET A 198 15.21 -0.50 55.29
N MET A 199 14.86 0.62 54.64
CA MET A 199 15.16 1.96 55.14
C MET A 199 14.42 2.24 56.47
N GLN A 200 13.15 1.88 56.56
CA GLN A 200 12.38 2.00 57.81
C GLN A 200 12.98 1.16 58.93
N GLN A 201 13.26 -0.12 58.68
CA GLN A 201 13.92 -0.98 59.67
C GLN A 201 15.28 -0.43 60.13
N THR A 202 16.02 0.21 59.23
CA THR A 202 17.30 0.85 59.57
C THR A 202 17.07 2.04 60.52
N LEU A 203 16.05 2.85 60.27
CA LEU A 203 15.66 3.95 61.16
C LEU A 203 15.14 3.45 62.51
N ASP A 204 14.33 2.39 62.52
CA ASP A 204 13.81 1.80 63.76
C ASP A 204 14.93 1.22 64.63
N LYS A 205 15.91 0.55 64.01
CA LYS A 205 17.13 0.07 64.69
C LYS A 205 17.95 1.22 65.25
N ALA A 206 18.09 2.31 64.50
CA ALA A 206 18.72 3.53 64.99
C ALA A 206 17.99 4.08 66.22
N LEU A 207 16.67 4.23 66.16
CA LEU A 207 15.86 4.75 67.27
C LEU A 207 15.93 3.90 68.54
N ALA A 208 16.20 2.60 68.42
CA ALA A 208 16.40 1.71 69.58
C ALA A 208 17.68 2.00 70.38
N HIS A 209 18.63 2.76 69.83
CA HIS A 209 19.83 3.20 70.57
C HIS A 209 19.52 4.47 71.38
N ALA A 210 19.86 4.47 72.67
CA ALA A 210 19.56 5.53 73.64
C ALA A 210 20.39 6.83 73.49
N SER A 211 20.88 7.14 72.28
CA SER A 211 21.64 8.35 71.96
C SER A 211 21.20 8.91 70.62
N PRO A 212 21.32 10.23 70.38
CA PRO A 212 20.96 10.79 69.08
C PRO A 212 21.79 10.14 67.97
N VAL A 213 21.15 9.32 67.14
CA VAL A 213 21.79 8.60 66.02
C VAL A 213 22.12 9.53 64.85
N VAL A 214 21.43 10.65 64.77
CA VAL A 214 21.66 11.71 63.78
C VAL A 214 21.81 13.04 64.51
N THR A 215 22.79 13.83 64.09
CA THR A 215 23.02 15.18 64.59
C THR A 215 22.76 16.19 63.48
N PRO A 216 22.19 17.37 63.78
CA PRO A 216 22.07 18.43 62.80
C PRO A 216 23.45 18.82 62.26
N SER A 217 23.57 18.92 60.94
CA SER A 217 24.73 19.49 60.28
C SER A 217 24.45 20.92 59.85
N GLU A 218 25.49 21.73 59.73
CA GLU A 218 25.37 23.05 59.10
C GLU A 218 24.87 22.90 57.64
N LEU A 219 23.98 23.80 57.23
CA LEU A 219 23.37 23.73 55.89
C LEU A 219 24.36 24.07 54.78
N LEU A 220 25.29 24.99 55.05
CA LEU A 220 26.24 25.54 54.08
C LEU A 220 27.66 25.31 54.55
N ASN A 221 28.57 24.99 53.64
CA ASN A 221 30.01 24.98 53.94
C ASN A 221 30.59 26.40 54.04
N ASP A 222 31.85 26.54 54.47
CA ASP A 222 32.50 27.86 54.63
C ASP A 222 32.52 28.71 53.35
N GLY A 223 32.77 28.07 52.20
CA GLY A 223 32.79 28.75 50.91
C GLY A 223 31.41 29.23 50.47
N GLU A 224 30.40 28.39 50.65
CA GLU A 224 29.00 28.74 50.41
C GLU A 224 28.52 29.84 51.38
N ARG A 225 28.94 29.82 52.64
CA ARG A 225 28.67 30.90 53.60
C ARG A 225 29.24 32.23 53.13
N PHE A 226 30.46 32.23 52.61
CA PHE A 226 31.07 33.42 52.03
C PHE A 226 30.31 33.92 50.80
N VAL A 227 29.89 33.02 49.90
CA VAL A 227 29.07 33.42 48.74
C VAL A 227 27.74 34.01 49.20
N ARG A 228 27.08 33.38 50.19
CA ARG A 228 25.82 33.87 50.76
C ARG A 228 25.97 35.24 51.39
N SER A 229 27.03 35.49 52.16
CA SER A 229 27.23 36.79 52.84
C SER A 229 27.39 37.95 51.85
N VAL A 230 27.77 37.67 50.61
CA VAL A 230 27.85 38.66 49.52
C VAL A 230 26.54 38.71 48.72
N ALA A 231 25.98 37.56 48.36
CA ALA A 231 24.82 37.47 47.46
C ALA A 231 23.50 37.86 48.14
N GLU A 232 23.33 37.60 49.44
CA GLU A 232 22.07 37.84 50.16
C GLU A 232 21.77 39.35 50.34
N PRO A 233 22.72 40.22 50.75
CA PRO A 233 22.50 41.66 50.74
C PRO A 233 22.24 42.18 49.32
N TRP A 234 23.03 41.76 48.34
CA TRP A 234 22.84 42.15 46.94
C TRP A 234 21.43 41.78 46.43
N ALA A 235 20.95 40.57 46.70
CA ALA A 235 19.62 40.14 46.29
C ALA A 235 18.53 41.01 46.94
N ARG A 236 18.68 41.29 48.24
CA ARG A 236 17.75 42.15 49.00
C ARG A 236 17.67 43.55 48.41
N ASP A 237 18.81 44.16 48.09
CA ASP A 237 18.89 45.51 47.52
C ASP A 237 18.21 45.61 46.14
N HIS A 238 18.09 44.48 45.44
CA HIS A 238 17.41 44.37 44.14
C HIS A 238 15.95 43.86 44.25
N GLY A 239 15.41 43.68 45.46
CA GLY A 239 14.06 43.14 45.66
C GLY A 239 13.90 41.66 45.26
N LEU A 240 15.00 40.90 45.27
CA LEU A 240 15.08 39.49 44.89
C LEU A 240 15.14 38.59 46.12
N LYS A 241 14.81 37.31 45.93
CA LYS A 241 14.95 36.26 46.95
C LYS A 241 16.15 35.38 46.64
N LEU A 242 16.90 35.01 47.68
CA LEU A 242 17.99 34.03 47.59
C LEU A 242 17.61 32.79 48.40
N LEU A 243 17.48 31.65 47.72
CA LEU A 243 17.13 30.38 48.33
C LEU A 243 18.35 29.44 48.29
N ALA A 244 18.70 28.84 49.42
CA ALA A 244 19.85 27.96 49.52
C ALA A 244 19.49 26.48 49.33
N GLN A 245 20.40 25.71 48.71
CA GLN A 245 20.32 24.26 48.58
C GLN A 245 19.00 23.77 47.94
N VAL A 246 18.54 24.42 46.88
CA VAL A 246 17.23 24.13 46.26
C VAL A 246 17.32 22.92 45.33
N ASN A 247 16.36 21.99 45.43
CA ASN A 247 16.29 20.86 44.51
C ASN A 247 15.84 21.31 43.11
N MET A 248 16.56 20.90 42.06
CA MET A 248 16.28 21.27 40.66
C MET A 248 14.88 20.83 40.19
N GLY A 249 14.38 19.68 40.66
CA GLY A 249 13.02 19.24 40.37
C GLY A 249 11.91 20.14 40.94
N GLY A 250 12.25 21.01 41.91
CA GLY A 250 11.31 21.95 42.51
C GLY A 250 11.03 23.19 41.65
N PHE A 251 11.95 23.56 40.75
CA PHE A 251 11.84 24.79 39.94
C PHE A 251 12.08 24.58 38.44
N ILE A 252 12.43 23.37 38.01
CA ILE A 252 12.57 22.99 36.60
C ILE A 252 11.60 21.84 36.31
N LYS A 253 10.81 21.98 35.25
CA LYS A 253 9.90 20.95 34.77
C LYS A 253 10.22 20.60 33.31
N PRO A 254 10.14 19.31 32.92
CA PRO A 254 10.17 18.96 31.50
C PRO A 254 8.95 19.53 30.77
N GLN A 255 9.12 19.84 29.49
CA GLN A 255 8.01 20.29 28.64
C GLN A 255 7.04 19.12 28.35
N PRO A 256 5.73 19.39 28.23
CA PRO A 256 4.75 18.37 27.87
C PRO A 256 5.10 17.66 26.56
N GLY A 257 4.99 16.32 26.54
CA GLY A 257 5.27 15.51 25.35
C GLY A 257 6.75 15.24 25.08
N ALA A 258 7.64 15.69 25.96
CA ALA A 258 9.03 15.22 25.99
C ALA A 258 9.13 13.85 26.69
N MET A 259 10.34 13.29 26.76
CA MET A 259 10.66 12.14 27.64
C MET A 259 10.62 12.57 29.12
N GLU A 260 9.44 12.94 29.62
CA GLU A 260 9.25 13.66 30.88
C GLU A 260 9.84 12.91 32.08
N ILE A 261 9.55 11.60 32.18
CA ILE A 261 9.99 10.77 33.30
C ILE A 261 11.51 10.61 33.27
N GLU A 262 12.08 10.31 32.10
CA GLU A 262 13.51 10.08 31.92
C GLU A 262 14.30 11.36 32.15
N ILE A 263 13.83 12.48 31.61
CA ILE A 263 14.47 13.79 31.76
C ILE A 263 14.42 14.24 33.22
N LEU A 264 13.26 14.16 33.86
CA LEU A 264 13.12 14.55 35.27
C LEU A 264 14.03 13.71 36.17
N ALA A 265 14.13 12.39 35.93
CA ALA A 265 15.02 11.51 36.68
C ALA A 265 16.51 11.93 36.61
N THR A 266 16.94 12.61 35.54
CA THR A 266 18.33 13.05 35.41
C THR A 266 18.73 14.15 36.41
N TYR A 267 17.80 14.99 36.85
CA TYR A 267 18.11 16.15 37.71
C TYR A 267 17.27 16.26 38.98
N ASN A 268 16.19 15.49 39.14
CA ASN A 268 15.28 15.64 40.29
C ASN A 268 15.91 15.38 41.66
N ALA A 269 17.06 14.72 41.72
CA ALA A 269 17.82 14.54 42.97
C ALA A 269 19.02 15.50 43.11
N LYS A 270 19.20 16.42 42.15
CA LYS A 270 20.32 17.37 42.14
C LYS A 270 19.86 18.68 42.75
N ARG A 271 20.69 19.24 43.61
CA ARG A 271 20.46 20.53 44.26
C ARG A 271 21.40 21.58 43.69
N VAL A 272 20.92 22.81 43.64
CA VAL A 272 21.74 24.00 43.38
C VAL A 272 22.09 24.67 44.70
N ASP A 273 23.28 25.26 44.79
CA ASP A 273 23.74 25.85 46.06
C ASP A 273 22.93 27.08 46.41
N PHE A 274 22.65 27.94 45.42
CA PHE A 274 21.69 29.02 45.55
C PHE A 274 20.84 29.23 44.29
N LEU A 275 19.56 29.53 44.50
CA LEU A 275 18.61 29.96 43.47
C LEU A 275 18.23 31.41 43.76
N VAL A 276 18.37 32.27 42.75
CA VAL A 276 17.87 33.65 42.79
C VAL A 276 16.51 33.71 42.11
N CYS A 277 15.50 34.21 42.83
CA CYS A 277 14.15 34.37 42.33
C CYS A 277 13.72 35.84 42.37
N ALA A 278 12.77 36.19 41.51
CA ALA A 278 12.01 37.42 41.64
C ALA A 278 11.07 37.38 42.87
N ALA A 279 10.43 38.49 43.18
CA ALA A 279 9.54 38.62 44.34
C ALA A 279 8.36 37.62 44.31
N ASP A 280 7.92 37.22 43.11
CA ASP A 280 6.84 36.25 42.85
C ASP A 280 7.31 34.78 42.80
N ASP A 281 8.54 34.50 43.27
CA ASP A 281 9.18 33.18 43.24
C ASP A 281 9.52 32.65 41.84
N THR A 282 9.47 33.51 40.80
CA THR A 282 9.97 33.14 39.46
C THR A 282 11.49 32.95 39.48
N PRO A 283 12.03 31.79 39.06
CA PRO A 283 13.47 31.55 39.04
C PRO A 283 14.16 32.39 37.95
N LEU A 284 15.24 33.07 38.31
CA LEU A 284 15.99 33.94 37.39
C LEU A 284 17.32 33.29 36.97
N PHE A 285 18.15 32.93 37.94
CA PHE A 285 19.43 32.28 37.72
C PHE A 285 19.91 31.56 38.98
N VAL A 286 20.94 30.75 38.82
CA VAL A 286 21.53 29.90 39.87
C VAL A 286 22.94 30.36 40.18
N ILE A 287 23.36 30.21 41.44
CA ILE A 287 24.76 30.37 41.87
C ILE A 287 25.27 29.00 42.35
N GLU A 288 26.41 28.56 41.81
CA GLU A 288 27.09 27.32 42.20
C GLU A 288 28.48 27.64 42.75
N HIS A 289 28.80 27.14 43.93
CA HIS A 289 30.11 27.27 44.56
C HIS A 289 30.92 25.99 44.39
N GLN A 290 31.97 26.08 43.59
CA GLN A 290 32.88 24.97 43.31
C GLN A 290 33.89 24.83 44.45
N GLY A 291 33.58 23.96 45.41
CA GLY A 291 34.45 23.62 46.54
C GLY A 291 35.63 22.69 46.17
N PRO A 292 36.59 22.47 47.10
CA PRO A 292 37.75 21.59 46.87
C PRO A 292 37.39 20.10 46.69
N GLY A 293 36.17 19.69 47.07
CA GLY A 293 35.67 18.32 46.89
C GLY A 293 35.37 17.94 45.43
N HIS A 294 35.41 18.88 44.49
CA HIS A 294 35.12 18.62 43.07
C HIS A 294 36.25 17.91 42.30
N LEU A 295 37.36 17.56 42.95
CA LEU A 295 38.48 16.82 42.33
C LEU A 295 38.32 15.29 42.35
N GLN A 296 37.22 14.76 42.90
CA GLN A 296 36.97 13.31 42.94
C GLN A 296 36.04 12.84 41.81
N GLY A 297 36.62 12.17 40.81
CA GLY A 297 36.09 11.14 39.89
C GLY A 297 34.76 11.36 39.14
N ASN A 298 33.69 11.74 39.82
CA ASN A 298 32.32 11.86 39.30
C ASN A 298 31.74 13.28 39.41
N ALA A 299 32.46 14.22 40.02
CA ALA A 299 32.01 15.60 40.18
C ALA A 299 31.78 16.29 38.82
N GLU A 300 32.70 16.10 37.86
CA GLU A 300 32.60 16.68 36.52
C GLU A 300 31.31 16.24 35.79
N ALA A 301 31.01 14.94 35.80
CA ALA A 301 29.81 14.42 35.15
C ALA A 301 28.52 14.92 35.83
N ARG A 302 28.54 15.13 37.16
CA ARG A 302 27.39 15.68 37.91
C ARG A 302 27.16 17.15 37.55
N ASP A 303 28.22 17.94 37.54
CA ASP A 303 28.18 19.37 37.24
C ASP A 303 27.80 19.62 35.77
N GLU A 304 28.24 18.74 34.87
CA GLU A 304 27.86 18.77 33.47
C GLU A 304 26.34 18.61 33.27
N ILE A 305 25.70 17.68 34.01
CA ILE A 305 24.24 17.52 33.99
C ILE A 305 23.56 18.80 34.50
N LYS A 306 24.02 19.39 35.61
CA LYS A 306 23.46 20.64 36.15
C LYS A 306 23.50 21.75 35.10
N ARG A 307 24.67 22.00 34.52
CA ARG A 307 24.87 23.03 33.48
C ARG A 307 23.94 22.79 32.29
N ARG A 308 23.84 21.55 31.80
CA ARG A 308 23.02 21.22 30.64
C ARG A 308 21.53 21.42 30.92
N VAL A 309 21.06 21.06 32.10
CA VAL A 309 19.66 21.24 32.48
C VAL A 309 19.32 22.72 32.65
N LEU A 310 20.18 23.52 33.30
CA LEU A 310 19.98 24.97 33.40
C LEU A 310 19.96 25.65 32.03
N HIS A 311 20.84 25.23 31.13
CA HIS A 311 20.86 25.72 29.75
C HIS A 311 19.55 25.43 29.02
N LEU A 312 19.06 24.18 29.10
CA LEU A 312 17.79 23.79 28.49
C LEU A 312 16.59 24.51 29.11
N ALA A 313 16.65 24.82 30.41
CA ALA A 313 15.65 25.61 31.10
C ALA A 313 15.74 27.12 30.80
N GLY A 314 16.78 27.57 30.10
CA GLY A 314 17.01 28.99 29.83
C GLY A 314 17.37 29.81 31.08
N LEU A 315 17.90 29.15 32.12
CA LEU A 315 18.31 29.79 33.37
C LEU A 315 19.81 30.09 33.37
N GLY A 316 20.16 31.28 33.87
CA GLY A 316 21.55 31.70 34.05
C GLY A 316 22.27 30.87 35.12
N LEU A 317 23.59 30.75 35.00
CA LEU A 317 24.45 30.09 35.97
C LEU A 317 25.65 30.97 36.32
N VAL A 318 25.78 31.35 37.58
CA VAL A 318 26.93 32.05 38.15
C VAL A 318 27.78 31.04 38.90
N GLU A 319 28.90 30.66 38.32
CA GLU A 319 29.87 29.80 39.02
C GLU A 319 30.80 30.67 39.87
N THR A 320 31.07 30.23 41.09
CA THR A 320 32.06 30.82 41.99
C THR A 320 33.06 29.74 42.41
N TYR A 321 34.29 30.15 42.67
CA TYR A 321 35.38 29.29 43.12
C TYR A 321 35.95 29.84 44.41
N LYS A 322 36.75 29.05 45.13
CA LYS A 322 37.45 29.48 46.34
C LYS A 322 38.24 30.80 46.18
N ALA A 323 38.80 31.05 45.00
CA ALA A 323 39.55 32.27 44.70
C ALA A 323 38.67 33.46 44.24
N THR A 324 37.36 33.27 44.07
CA THR A 324 36.46 34.33 43.59
C THR A 324 36.12 35.27 44.75
N GLY A 325 36.71 36.46 44.76
CA GLY A 325 36.46 37.48 45.79
C GLY A 325 35.12 38.20 45.63
N ALA A 326 34.65 38.87 46.69
CA ALA A 326 33.35 39.54 46.72
C ALA A 326 33.10 40.51 45.54
N PRO A 327 34.04 41.39 45.12
CA PRO A 327 33.81 42.28 43.97
C PRO A 327 33.59 41.53 42.65
N GLN A 328 34.18 40.35 42.48
CA GLN A 328 33.98 39.52 41.29
C GLN A 328 32.62 38.83 41.33
N ILE A 329 32.18 38.37 42.51
CA ILE A 329 30.84 37.80 42.70
C ILE A 329 29.79 38.85 42.34
N LEU A 330 29.85 40.05 42.93
CA LEU A 330 28.89 41.13 42.65
C LEU A 330 28.80 41.46 41.16
N ARG A 331 29.94 41.64 40.47
CA ARG A 331 29.94 41.87 39.01
C ARG A 331 29.27 40.76 38.22
N ARG A 332 29.44 39.49 38.64
CA ARG A 332 28.78 38.35 37.98
C ARG A 332 27.28 38.33 38.25
N LEU A 333 26.86 38.71 39.46
CA LEU A 333 25.44 38.84 39.82
C LEU A 333 24.77 39.96 39.03
N ASP A 334 25.39 41.14 38.95
CA ASP A 334 24.88 42.26 38.14
C ASP A 334 24.73 41.87 36.67
N TYR A 335 25.77 41.22 36.11
CA TYR A 335 25.73 40.71 34.74
C TYR A 335 24.61 39.68 34.54
N ALA A 336 24.42 38.78 35.49
CA ALA A 336 23.40 37.74 35.44
C ALA A 336 21.98 38.32 35.52
N LEU A 337 21.77 39.33 36.36
CA LEU A 337 20.50 40.03 36.47
C LEU A 337 20.15 40.80 35.19
N ALA A 338 21.15 41.46 34.58
CA ALA A 338 20.96 42.16 33.31
C ALA A 338 20.75 41.20 32.12
N HIS A 339 21.26 39.96 32.21
CA HIS A 339 21.24 38.99 31.11
C HIS A 339 20.85 37.57 31.56
N PRO A 340 19.66 37.36 32.13
CA PRO A 340 19.29 36.11 32.82
C PRO A 340 19.38 34.87 31.93
N LYS A 341 19.20 35.02 30.61
CA LYS A 341 19.28 33.92 29.62
C LYS A 341 20.67 33.70 28.99
N ARG A 342 21.65 34.57 29.23
CA ARG A 342 22.99 34.53 28.56
C ARG A 342 24.14 34.14 29.48
N VAL A 343 23.89 33.88 30.76
CA VAL A 343 24.95 33.59 31.75
C VAL A 343 25.51 32.16 31.63
N VAL A 344 24.94 31.31 30.78
CA VAL A 344 25.53 30.01 30.50
C VAL A 344 26.69 30.21 29.51
N PRO A 345 27.95 29.89 29.86
CA PRO A 345 29.04 29.95 28.90
C PRO A 345 28.67 29.09 27.68
N ALA A 346 28.89 29.62 26.47
CA ALA A 346 28.63 28.91 25.23
C ALA A 346 29.21 27.50 25.35
N TRP A 347 28.33 26.50 25.39
CA TRP A 347 28.70 25.11 25.60
C TRP A 347 29.85 24.78 24.64
N ARG A 348 31.03 24.45 25.17
CA ARG A 348 32.11 23.92 24.33
C ARG A 348 31.53 22.65 23.69
N ARG A 349 31.39 22.65 22.36
CA ARG A 349 31.06 21.48 21.54
C ARG A 349 32.19 20.43 21.61
N ALA A 350 32.67 20.06 22.80
CA ALA A 350 33.52 18.91 22.94
C ALA A 350 32.64 17.67 22.71
N PRO A 351 32.95 16.82 21.73
CA PRO A 351 32.17 15.63 21.46
C PRO A 351 32.23 14.72 22.68
N TRP A 352 31.07 14.45 23.27
CA TRP A 352 30.88 13.48 24.33
C TRP A 352 31.41 12.11 23.84
N LYS A 353 32.58 11.70 24.33
CA LYS A 353 33.07 10.33 24.14
C LYS A 353 32.34 9.45 25.14
N PHE A 354 31.16 8.96 24.77
CA PHE A 354 30.51 7.87 25.48
C PHE A 354 31.48 6.68 25.48
N ARG A 355 32.12 6.40 26.62
CA ARG A 355 32.79 5.12 26.85
C ARG A 355 31.72 4.19 27.42
N PRO A 356 31.11 3.28 26.62
CA PRO A 356 30.24 2.28 27.19
C PRO A 356 31.02 1.54 28.28
N GLY A 357 30.47 1.49 29.48
CA GLY A 357 31.06 0.78 30.61
C GLY A 357 31.43 -0.64 30.18
N LYS A 358 32.67 -1.05 30.47
CA LYS A 358 33.13 -2.42 30.29
C LYS A 358 32.14 -3.34 31.01
N ARG A 359 31.24 -3.99 30.26
CA ARG A 359 30.51 -5.13 30.77
C ARG A 359 31.57 -6.18 31.11
N ALA A 360 31.70 -6.49 32.40
CA ALA A 360 32.45 -7.63 32.87
C ALA A 360 31.89 -8.86 32.13
N ARG A 361 32.70 -9.42 31.22
CA ARG A 361 32.49 -10.78 30.72
C ARG A 361 32.93 -11.70 31.85
N SER A 362 31.99 -12.09 32.71
CA SER A 362 32.15 -13.29 33.54
C SER A 362 31.42 -14.42 32.84
N ALA A 363 32.16 -15.17 32.01
CA ALA A 363 31.81 -16.51 31.57
C ALA A 363 33.10 -17.18 31.06
N ALA A 364 33.72 -17.97 31.93
CA ALA A 364 34.49 -19.16 31.62
C ALA A 364 34.24 -20.14 32.77
#